data_AF-A0A957JDV5-F1
#
_entry.id   AF-A0A957JDV5-F1
#
_cell.length_a   1.000
_cell.length_b   1.000
_cell.length_c   1.000
_cell.angle_alpha   90.00
_cell.angle_beta   90.00
_cell.angle_gamma   90.00
#
_symmetry.space_group_name_H-M   'P 1'
#
loop_
_entity.id
_entity.type
_entity.pdbx_description
1 polymer ?
#
loop_
_entity_poly.entity_id
_entity_poly.type
_entity_poly.pdbx_seq_one_letter_code
_entity_poly.pdbx_strand_id
1 'polypeptide(L)' 'VTSINAAYQQVRGEPQPTGPVGPPRFYGTDAPHFWHKAGMAGIVCGPGGKFNTMPDERVHIEDFLDMIRIYMLVILDICG' A
#
# COMPACT_ATOMS: atom_id res chain seq x y z
N VAL A 1 1.46 2.78 -10.82
CA VAL A 1 1.60 3.38 -9.47
C VAL A 1 1.24 4.87 -9.42
N THR A 2 0.65 5.46 -10.47
CA THR A 2 0.30 6.89 -10.50
C THR A 2 -0.83 7.25 -9.52
N SER A 3 -1.98 6.56 -9.60
CA SER A 3 -3.16 6.86 -8.78
C SER A 3 -2.90 6.74 -7.28
N ILE A 4 -2.24 5.66 -6.86
CA ILE A 4 -1.90 5.46 -5.44
C ILE A 4 -0.93 6.53 -4.92
N ASN A 5 0.04 6.96 -5.73
CA ASN A 5 1.00 8.00 -5.32
C ASN A 5 0.30 9.37 -5.20
N ALA A 6 -0.61 9.69 -6.11
CA ALA A 6 -1.40 10.92 -6.05
C ALA A 6 -2.30 10.94 -4.81
N ALA A 7 -3.03 9.85 -4.56
CA ALA A 7 -3.89 9.72 -3.38
C ALA A 7 -3.08 9.81 -2.07
N TYR A 8 -1.92 9.15 -1.99
CA TYR A 8 -1.03 9.24 -0.84
C TYR A 8 -0.57 10.69 -0.60
N GLN A 9 -0.08 11.37 -1.63
CA GLN A 9 0.35 12.78 -1.54
C GLN A 9 -0.79 13.70 -1.10
N GLN A 10 -2.01 13.45 -1.57
CA GLN A 10 -3.19 14.23 -1.20
C GLN A 10 -3.56 14.04 0.28
N VAL A 11 -3.49 12.82 0.80
CA VAL A 11 -3.89 12.52 2.19
C VAL A 11 -2.78 12.89 3.18
N ARG A 12 -1.52 12.62 2.85
CA ARG A 12 -0.38 12.75 3.78
C ARG A 12 0.49 13.98 3.55
N GLY A 13 0.29 14.72 2.45
CA GLY A 13 1.04 15.94 2.16
C GLY A 13 2.50 15.71 1.73
N GLU A 14 2.93 14.46 1.57
CA GLU A 14 4.29 14.08 1.21
C GLU A 14 4.31 12.99 0.12
N PRO A 15 5.40 12.85 -0.66
CA PRO A 15 5.43 11.88 -1.75
C PRO A 15 5.56 10.46 -1.20
N GLN A 16 4.77 9.53 -1.76
CA GLN A 16 4.82 8.12 -1.37
C GLN A 16 6.18 7.49 -1.70
N PRO A 17 6.90 6.89 -0.72
CA PRO A 17 8.05 6.05 -1.01
C PRO A 17 7.63 4.88 -1.91
N THR A 18 8.14 4.83 -3.14
CA THR A 18 7.74 3.84 -4.16
C THR A 18 8.96 3.10 -4.70
N GLY A 19 8.84 1.79 -4.89
CA GLY A 19 9.88 0.94 -5.45
C GLY A 19 10.37 -0.12 -4.44
N PRO A 20 11.61 -0.61 -4.56
CA PRO A 20 12.15 -1.64 -3.69
C PRO A 20 12.53 -1.08 -2.30
N VAL A 21 11.53 -0.64 -1.53
CA VAL A 21 11.67 -0.08 -0.19
C VAL A 21 12.00 -1.20 0.81
N GLY A 22 13.08 -1.05 1.56
CA GLY A 22 13.47 -1.99 2.61
C GLY A 22 12.90 -1.62 3.99
N PRO A 23 12.64 -2.61 4.87
CA PRO A 23 12.72 -4.06 4.65
C PRO A 23 11.60 -4.74 3.79
N PRO A 24 10.42 -4.14 3.50
CA PRO A 24 9.32 -4.85 2.82
C PRO A 24 9.67 -5.54 1.50
N ARG A 25 10.66 -5.05 0.75
CA ARG A 25 11.17 -5.69 -0.47
C ARG A 25 11.61 -7.14 -0.32
N PHE A 26 11.86 -7.61 0.91
CA PHE A 26 12.26 -8.97 1.22
C PHE A 26 11.11 -9.85 1.72
N TYR A 27 9.91 -9.31 1.87
CA TYR A 27 8.74 -10.05 2.34
C TYR A 27 8.00 -10.70 1.17
N GLY A 28 7.48 -11.91 1.41
CA GLY A 28 6.60 -12.59 0.46
C GLY A 28 5.26 -11.87 0.37
N THR A 29 4.71 -11.78 -0.85
CA THR A 29 3.38 -11.20 -1.11
C THR A 29 2.66 -12.01 -2.18
N ASP A 30 1.35 -11.83 -2.29
CA ASP A 30 0.56 -12.53 -3.30
C ASP A 30 0.59 -11.86 -4.67
N ALA A 31 1.10 -10.63 -4.79
CA ALA A 31 1.12 -9.88 -6.04
C ALA A 31 1.84 -10.62 -7.20
N PRO A 32 3.01 -11.26 -6.99
CA PRO A 32 3.62 -12.09 -8.04
C PRO A 32 2.75 -13.26 -8.48
N HIS A 33 1.96 -13.87 -7.59
CA HIS A 33 1.06 -14.96 -7.97
C HIS A 33 -0.02 -14.48 -8.94
N PHE A 34 -0.61 -13.31 -8.70
CA PHE A 34 -1.59 -12.70 -9.61
C PHE A 34 -0.97 -12.32 -10.96
N TRP A 35 0.24 -11.78 -10.95
CA TRP A 35 0.98 -11.49 -12.18
C TRP A 35 1.22 -12.76 -13.01
N HIS A 36 1.80 -13.80 -12.40
CA HIS A 36 2.16 -15.02 -13.12
C HIS A 36 0.96 -15.85 -13.58
N LYS A 37 -0.15 -15.85 -12.83
CA LYS A 37 -1.33 -16.65 -13.16
C LYS A 37 -2.35 -15.93 -14.04
N ALA A 38 -2.45 -14.61 -13.92
CA ALA A 38 -3.53 -13.84 -14.55
C ALA A 38 -3.05 -12.59 -15.32
N GLY A 39 -1.74 -12.32 -15.39
CA GLY A 39 -1.22 -11.11 -16.04
C GLY A 39 -1.65 -9.82 -15.36
N MET A 40 -2.12 -9.89 -14.11
CA MET A 40 -2.67 -8.75 -13.38
C MET A 40 -1.55 -7.99 -12.68
N ALA A 41 -1.32 -6.74 -13.10
CA ALA A 41 -0.41 -5.83 -12.42
C ALA A 41 -0.98 -5.48 -11.03
N GLY A 42 -0.17 -5.70 -9.99
CA GLY A 42 -0.53 -5.43 -8.60
C GLY A 42 0.42 -4.44 -7.94
N ILE A 43 -0.07 -3.77 -6.89
CA ILE A 43 0.72 -2.90 -6.03
C ILE A 43 0.58 -3.42 -4.60
N VAL A 44 1.70 -3.48 -3.87
CA VAL A 44 1.71 -3.79 -2.44
C VAL A 44 1.96 -2.48 -1.69
N CYS A 45 0.92 -1.99 -1.02
CA CYS A 45 0.94 -0.80 -0.18
C CYS A 45 -0.07 -1.01 0.96
N GLY A 46 0.16 -0.42 2.13
CA GLY A 46 -0.74 -0.55 3.28
C GLY A 46 -0.20 0.12 4.55
N PRO A 47 -0.98 0.14 5.64
CA PRO A 47 -0.62 0.83 6.88
C PRO A 47 0.33 0.04 7.80
N GLY A 48 0.77 -1.15 7.36
CA GLY A 48 1.63 -2.04 8.14
C GLY A 48 3.13 -1.82 7.93
N GLY A 49 3.95 -2.70 8.50
CA GLY A 49 5.39 -2.80 8.27
C GLY A 49 6.23 -2.43 9.49
N LYS A 50 5.71 -1.64 10.43
CA LYS A 50 6.45 -1.20 11.62
C LYS A 50 6.44 -2.21 12.77
N PHE A 51 5.32 -2.88 12.98
CA PHE A 51 5.12 -3.84 14.08
C PHE A 51 4.69 -5.24 13.59
N ASN A 52 4.92 -5.53 12.31
CA ASN A 52 4.53 -6.82 11.72
C ASN A 52 5.29 -7.96 12.41
N THR A 53 4.65 -9.12 12.55
CA THR A 53 5.28 -10.36 13.04
C THR A 53 5.85 -10.27 14.46
N MET A 54 5.36 -9.32 15.26
CA MET A 54 5.68 -9.17 16.68
C MET A 54 4.53 -9.74 17.54
N PRO A 55 4.79 -10.27 18.75
CA PRO A 55 3.71 -10.76 19.62
C PRO A 55 2.65 -9.70 19.97
N ASP A 56 3.06 -8.42 19.98
CA ASP A 56 2.24 -7.23 20.18
C ASP A 56 1.96 -6.49 18.86
N GLU A 57 1.78 -7.24 17.77
CA GLU A 57 1.46 -6.72 16.45
C GLU A 57 0.30 -5.73 16.53
N ARG A 58 0.52 -4.56 15.93
CA ARG A 58 -0.40 -3.43 15.98
C ARG A 58 -0.19 -2.51 14.79
N VAL A 59 -1.10 -1.56 14.64
CA VAL A 59 -1.03 -0.49 13.66
C VAL A 59 -1.34 0.84 14.35
N HIS A 60 -0.76 1.94 13.87
CA HIS A 60 -1.21 3.25 14.32
C HIS A 60 -2.59 3.54 13.73
N ILE A 61 -3.48 4.10 14.55
CA ILE A 61 -4.86 4.41 14.13
C ILE A 61 -4.85 5.39 12.95
N GLU A 62 -3.97 6.38 12.99
CA GLU A 62 -3.79 7.36 11.90
C GLU A 62 -3.38 6.68 10.60
N ASP A 63 -2.39 5.77 10.63
CA ASP A 63 -1.97 5.01 9.45
C ASP A 63 -3.13 4.22 8.83
N PHE A 64 -3.92 3.56 9.67
CA PHE A 64 -5.09 2.79 9.24
C PHE A 64 -6.16 3.67 8.59
N LEU A 65 -6.53 4.78 9.22
CA LEU A 65 -7.55 5.70 8.70
C LEU A 65 -7.10 6.41 7.42
N ASP A 66 -5.83 6.78 7.33
CA ASP A 66 -5.28 7.39 6.12
C ASP A 66 -5.29 6.41 4.96
N MET A 67 -4.94 5.14 5.21
CA MET A 67 -4.94 4.16 4.13
C MET A 67 -6.35 3.89 3.59
N ILE A 68 -7.38 3.91 4.45
CA ILE A 68 -8.77 3.85 4.01
C ILE A 68 -9.07 5.01 3.04
N ARG A 69 -8.71 6.25 3.41
CA ARG A 69 -8.93 7.43 2.55
C ARG A 69 -8.19 7.29 1.22
N ILE A 70 -6.94 6.87 1.26
CA ILE A 70 -6.10 6.65 0.07
C ILE A 70 -6.74 5.61 -0.85
N TYR A 71 -7.18 4.46 -0.33
CA TYR A 71 -7.84 3.43 -1.13
C TYR A 71 -9.16 3.90 -1.74
N MET A 72 -9.97 4.66 -0.99
CA MET A 72 -11.20 5.22 -1.53
C MET A 72 -10.93 6.17 -2.69
N LEU A 73 -9.91 7.04 -2.58
CA LEU A 73 -9.51 7.93 -3.68
C LEU A 73 -9.00 7.16 -4.90
N VAL A 74 -8.21 6.09 -4.70
CA VAL A 74 -7.74 5.23 -5.79
C VAL A 74 -8.89 4.50 -6.49
N ILE A 75 -9.84 3.98 -5.72
CA ILE A 75 -11.02 3.30 -6.29
C ILE A 75 -11.86 4.29 -7.10
N LEU A 76 -12.06 5.51 -6.59
CA LEU A 76 -12.77 6.55 -7.32
C LEU A 76 -12.05 6.97 -8.61
N ASP A 77 -10.72 7.09 -8.58
CA ASP A 77 -9.92 7.46 -9.77
C ASP A 77 -9.93 6.36 -10.85
N ILE A 78 -9.92 5.09 -10.45
CA ILE A 78 -9.81 3.96 -11.40
C ILE A 78 -11.18 3.49 -11.89
N CYS A 79 -12.19 3.49 -11.02
CA CYS A 79 -13.48 2.82 -11.27
C CYS A 79 -14.70 3.76 -11.31
N GLY A 80 -14.58 4.98 -10.79
CA GLY A 80 -15.67 5.96 -10.72
C GLY A 80 -15.72 6.84 -11.96
#